data_AF-A0A2I2KYG8-F1
#
_entry.id   AF-A0A2I2KYG8-F1
#
_cell.length_a   1.000
_cell.length_b   1.000
_cell.length_c   1.000
_cell.angle_alpha   90.00
_cell.angle_beta   90.00
_cell.angle_gamma   90.00
#
_symmetry.space_group_name_H-M   'P 1'
#
loop_
_entity.id
_entity.type
_entity.pdbx_description
1 polymer ?
#
loop_
_entity_poly.entity_id
_entity_poly.type
_entity_poly.pdbx_seq_one_letter_code
_entity_poly.pdbx_strand_id
1 'polypeptide(L)' 'MTGEFPSLKARQLLRVLGRLGYRVTRQDGSSHRWLEADGRPRLRLAFHDRVTVGPGLVRQILVKQVGLTVEEALEVIHGD' A
#
# COMPACT_ATOMS: atom_id res chain seq x y z
N MET A 1 -3.33 16.33 11.61
CA MET A 1 -3.61 16.99 10.31
C MET A 1 -4.36 15.98 9.47
N THR A 2 -5.65 16.18 9.16
CA THR A 2 -6.38 15.27 8.27
C THR A 2 -6.10 15.66 6.82
N GLY A 3 -4.95 15.24 6.29
CA GLY A 3 -4.63 15.41 4.88
C GLY A 3 -5.47 14.48 4.00
N GLU A 4 -5.85 14.94 2.82
CA GLU A 4 -6.47 14.08 1.82
C GLU A 4 -5.43 13.06 1.32
N PHE A 5 -5.83 11.80 1.20
CA PHE A 5 -4.97 10.79 0.60
C PHE A 5 -4.80 11.09 -0.89
N PRO A 6 -3.59 10.95 -1.46
CA PRO A 6 -3.40 11.09 -2.89
C PRO A 6 -3.82 9.79 -3.62
N SER A 7 -4.04 9.92 -4.93
CA SER A 7 -4.01 8.74 -5.80
C SER A 7 -2.56 8.32 -6.05
N LEU A 8 -2.29 7.02 -6.10
CA LEU A 8 -0.94 6.48 -6.28
C LEU A 8 -0.92 5.49 -7.44
N LYS A 9 0.14 5.49 -8.25
CA LYS A 9 0.37 4.34 -9.16
C LYS A 9 0.59 3.09 -8.31
N ALA A 10 0.12 1.93 -8.78
CA ALA A 10 0.29 0.65 -8.08
C ALA A 10 1.76 0.37 -7.71
N ARG A 11 2.71 0.76 -8.57
CA ARG A 11 4.15 0.68 -8.28
C ARG A 11 4.61 1.56 -7.11
N GLN A 12 4.01 2.74 -6.94
CA GLN A 12 4.33 3.65 -5.83
C GLN A 12 3.75 3.10 -4.54
N LEU A 13 2.50 2.61 -4.59
CA LEU A 13 1.90 1.93 -3.44
C LEU A 13 2.72 0.70 -3.01
N LEU A 14 3.25 -0.07 -3.95
CA LEU A 14 4.15 -1.18 -3.64
C LEU A 14 5.43 -0.72 -2.94
N ARG A 15 6.03 0.39 -3.38
CA ARG A 15 7.21 0.98 -2.75
C ARG A 15 6.91 1.44 -1.32
N VAL A 16 5.78 2.13 -1.12
CA VAL A 16 5.30 2.55 0.20
C VAL A 16 5.16 1.34 1.14
N LEU A 17 4.52 0.26 0.68
CA LEU A 17 4.41 -0.98 1.46
C LEU A 17 5.79 -1.60 1.75
N GLY A 18 6.71 -1.56 0.79
CA GLY A 18 8.09 -2.01 0.99
C GLY A 18 8.82 -1.28 2.11
N ARG A 19 8.61 0.04 2.26
CA ARG A 19 9.16 0.84 3.37
C ARG A 19 8.62 0.40 4.74
N LEU A 20 7.41 -0.14 4.77
CA LEU A 20 6.79 -0.72 5.97
C LEU A 20 7.24 -2.16 6.24
N GLY A 21 8.20 -2.68 5.47
CA GLY A 21 8.76 -4.02 5.61
C GLY A 21 8.05 -5.10 4.79
N TYR A 22 7.03 -4.76 3.99
CA TYR A 22 6.35 -5.74 3.15
C TYR A 22 7.24 -6.29 2.05
N ARG A 23 7.22 -7.61 1.90
CA ARG A 23 7.89 -8.33 0.82
C ARG A 23 6.87 -9.15 0.06
N VAL A 24 7.07 -9.29 -1.25
CA VAL A 24 6.23 -10.15 -2.08
C VAL A 24 6.58 -11.60 -1.79
N THR A 25 5.64 -12.36 -1.22
CA THR A 25 5.84 -13.79 -0.91
C THR A 25 5.31 -14.70 -2.01
N ARG A 26 4.34 -14.23 -2.79
CA ARG A 26 3.77 -14.96 -3.92
C ARG A 26 3.23 -14.00 -4.98
N GLN A 27 3.37 -14.35 -6.25
CA GLN A 27 2.80 -13.58 -7.36
C GLN A 27 2.06 -14.52 -8.33
N ASP A 28 0.79 -14.21 -8.62
CA ASP A 28 0.00 -14.89 -9.65
C ASP A 28 -0.18 -13.96 -10.85
N GLY A 29 0.42 -14.34 -11.97
CA GLY A 29 0.41 -13.51 -13.17
C GLY A 29 1.05 -12.14 -12.94
N SER A 30 0.53 -11.11 -13.60
CA SER A 30 1.10 -9.76 -13.58
C SER A 30 0.30 -8.74 -12.75
N SER A 31 -0.77 -9.18 -12.07
CA SER A 31 -1.66 -8.31 -11.29
C SER A 31 -1.79 -8.70 -9.83
N HIS A 32 -1.61 -9.97 -9.46
CA HIS A 32 -1.85 -10.44 -8.11
C HIS A 32 -0.55 -10.69 -7.37
N ARG A 33 -0.34 -9.97 -6.28
CA ARG A 33 0.80 -10.13 -5.36
C ARG A 33 0.29 -10.31 -3.95
N TRP A 34 0.85 -11.30 -3.27
CA TRP A 34 0.70 -11.49 -1.83
C TRP A 34 1.90 -10.87 -1.14
N LEU A 35 1.65 -10.10 -0.09
CA LEU A 35 2.68 -9.40 0.66
C LEU A 35 2.59 -9.72 2.15
N GLU A 36 3.74 -9.90 2.77
CA GLU A 36 3.88 -10.17 4.19
C GLU A 36 4.97 -9.27 4.77
N ALA A 37 4.75 -8.82 6.01
CA ALA A 37 5.69 -8.04 6.81
C ALA A 37 5.56 -8.49 8.26
N ASP A 38 6.68 -8.53 8.98
CA ASP A 38 6.66 -8.88 10.40
C ASP A 38 5.83 -7.86 11.19
N GLY A 39 4.94 -8.37 12.05
CA GLY A 39 4.06 -7.54 12.88
C GLY A 39 2.93 -6.84 12.13
N ARG A 40 2.67 -7.17 10.86
CA ARG A 40 1.56 -6.59 10.08
C ARG A 40 0.71 -7.65 9.37
N PRO A 41 -0.58 -7.39 9.09
CA PRO A 41 -1.44 -8.34 8.40
C PRO A 41 -0.95 -8.65 6.98
N ARG A 42 -1.15 -9.90 6.53
CA ARG A 42 -0.91 -10.28 5.13
C ARG A 42 -1.82 -9.49 4.20
N LEU A 43 -1.27 -8.99 3.11
CA LEU A 43 -2.00 -8.24 2.08
C LEU A 43 -2.08 -8.99 0.76
N ARG A 44 -3.14 -8.73 0.00
CA ARG A 44 -3.28 -9.13 -1.40
C ARG A 44 -3.47 -7.87 -2.26
N LEU A 45 -2.50 -7.55 -3.09
CA LEU A 45 -2.62 -6.50 -4.10
C LEU A 45 -2.99 -7.13 -5.44
N ALA A 46 -4.10 -6.68 -6.04
CA ALA A 46 -4.64 -7.19 -7.30
C ALA A 46 -4.60 -6.10 -8.40
N PHE A 47 -3.47 -5.42 -8.56
CA PHE A 47 -3.30 -4.33 -9.53
C PHE A 47 -2.08 -4.57 -10.43
N HIS A 48 -2.25 -4.30 -11.73
CA HIS A 48 -1.11 -4.13 -12.64
C HIS A 48 -0.34 -2.86 -12.28
N ASP A 49 0.98 -2.84 -12.49
CA ASP A 49 1.88 -1.73 -12.09
C ASP A 49 1.58 -0.35 -12.72
N ARG A 50 0.75 -0.34 -13.77
CA ARG A 50 0.31 0.87 -14.49
C ARG A 50 -1.01 1.44 -13.98
N VAL A 51 -1.73 0.71 -13.13
CA VAL A 51 -3.02 1.16 -12.57
C VAL A 51 -2.79 2.28 -11.57
N THR A 52 -3.62 3.31 -11.62
CA THR A 52 -3.73 4.31 -10.57
C THR A 52 -4.76 3.85 -9.54
N VAL A 53 -4.31 3.74 -8.29
CA VAL A 53 -5.12 3.42 -7.12
C VAL A 53 -5.69 4.73 -6.59
N GLY A 54 -7.02 4.83 -6.56
CA GLY A 54 -7.71 6.02 -6.08
C GLY A 54 -7.53 6.27 -4.57
N PRO A 55 -7.71 7.52 -4.11
CA PRO A 55 -7.37 7.94 -2.74
C PRO A 55 -8.13 7.18 -1.65
N GLY A 56 -9.41 6.86 -1.88
CA GLY A 56 -10.19 6.05 -0.95
C GLY A 56 -9.64 4.63 -0.76
N LEU A 57 -9.13 4.03 -1.83
CA LEU A 57 -8.54 2.69 -1.80
C LEU A 57 -7.13 2.70 -1.20
N VAL A 58 -6.33 3.76 -1.47
CA VAL A 58 -5.04 3.97 -0.78
C VAL A 58 -5.27 4.06 0.72
N ARG A 59 -6.23 4.89 1.16
CA ARG A 59 -6.61 5.01 2.57
C ARG A 59 -7.07 3.68 3.15
N GLN A 60 -7.94 2.95 2.44
CA GLN A 60 -8.43 1.66 2.90
C GLN A 60 -7.27 0.67 3.12
N ILE A 61 -6.33 0.60 2.18
CA ILE A 61 -5.18 -0.31 2.29
C ILE A 61 -4.32 0.09 3.49
N LEU A 62 -3.84 1.33 3.56
CA LEU A 62 -2.88 1.74 4.59
C LEU A 62 -3.49 1.83 6.01
N VAL A 63 -4.71 2.33 6.14
CA VAL A 63 -5.32 2.54 7.46
C VAL A 63 -6.09 1.30 7.92
N LYS A 64 -6.88 0.68 7.03
CA LYS A 64 -7.74 -0.44 7.44
C LYS A 64 -7.09 -1.80 7.31
N GLN A 65 -6.28 -2.03 6.27
CA GLN A 65 -5.65 -3.34 6.06
C GLN A 65 -4.27 -3.43 6.72
N VAL A 66 -3.44 -2.40 6.59
CA VAL A 66 -2.12 -2.35 7.22
C VAL A 66 -2.21 -1.96 8.70
N GLY A 67 -3.18 -1.14 9.07
CA GLY A 67 -3.41 -0.73 10.47
C GLY A 67 -2.65 0.53 10.89
N LEU A 68 -2.22 1.37 9.95
CA LEU A 68 -1.61 2.67 10.28
C LEU A 68 -2.68 3.67 10.75
N THR A 69 -2.27 4.62 11.58
CA THR A 69 -3.01 5.87 11.76
C THR A 69 -3.02 6.69 10.46
N VAL A 70 -3.91 7.68 10.38
CA VAL A 70 -3.98 8.56 9.19
C VAL A 70 -2.66 9.33 9.04
N GLU A 71 -2.11 9.80 10.16
CA GLU A 71 -0.85 10.52 10.24
C GLU A 71 0.32 9.66 9.72
N GLU A 72 0.53 8.46 10.27
CA GLU A 72 1.60 7.55 9.83
C GLU A 72 1.45 7.17 8.34
N ALA A 73 0.22 6.99 7.88
CA ALA A 73 -0.05 6.66 6.49
C ALA A 73 0.30 7.82 5.54
N LEU A 74 0.04 9.06 5.92
CA LEU A 74 0.44 10.23 5.14
C LEU A 74 1.95 10.47 5.19
N GLU A 75 2.58 10.27 6.35
CA GLU A 75 4.04 10.37 6.50
C GLU A 75 4.78 9.40 5.58
N VAL A 76 4.38 8.13 5.53
CA VAL A 76 5.04 7.13 4.66
C VAL A 76 4.81 7.40 3.17
N ILE A 77 3.67 8.01 2.82
CA ILE A 77 3.38 8.43 1.44
C ILE A 77 4.25 9.62 1.02
N HIS A 78 4.44 10.61 1.90
CA HIS A 78 5.17 11.84 1.58
C HIS A 78 6.69 11.73 1.76
N GLY A 79 7.18 10.75 2.51
CA GLY A 79 8.61 10.43 2.57
C GLY A 79 9.18 9.78 1.30
N ASP A 80 8.60 10.07 0.12
CA ASP A 80 8.99 9.58 -1.21
C ASP A 80 9.98 10.51 -1.93
#